data_AF-A9LN28-F1
#
_entry.id   AF-A9LN28-F1
#
_cell.length_a   1.000
_cell.length_b   1.000
_cell.length_c   1.000
_cell.angle_alpha   90.00
_cell.angle_beta   90.00
_cell.angle_gamma   90.00
#
_symmetry.space_group_name_H-M   'P 1'
#
loop_
_entity.id
_entity.type
_entity.pdbx_description
1 polymer ?
#
loop_
_entity_poly.entity_id
_entity_poly.type
_entity_poly.pdbx_seq_one_letter_code
_entity_poly.pdbx_strand_id
1 'polypeptide(L)'
;ISTGGFVIVSGDKRSPEILGYSTSGSFDANGKENIASFMESYVEQIKENKKLDTTYAGTAEIKQPVVKSLLDSKGIHYNQGNPYNLLTPVIEKVKPGEQSFVGQHAATGCVATATAQIMKYHNYPNKGVKDYTYTLSSNNPYFNHPKNLFAAISTRQYNWNNILPTYSGRESNVQKMAISELMADVGISVDMDYGPSSGSAGSSRVQRALKENFGYNQSVHQINRSDFSKQDWEAQIDKELSQNQPVYYQGVGKVGGHAFVIDGADGRNFYHVNWGWGGVSDGFFRLDALNPSALGTGGGA
;
A
#
# COMPACT_ATOMS: atom_id res chain seq x y z
N ILE A 1 20.77 -23.63 8.68
CA ILE A 1 20.32 -22.25 8.99
C ILE A 1 20.11 -21.58 7.64
N SER A 2 18.88 -21.23 7.28
CA SER A 2 18.65 -20.39 6.08
C SER A 2 19.11 -18.97 6.41
N THR A 3 19.80 -18.33 5.46
CA THR A 3 20.49 -17.04 5.64
C THR A 3 19.57 -15.82 5.48
N GLY A 4 18.25 -16.03 5.36
CA GLY A 4 17.26 -14.99 5.07
C GLY A 4 17.11 -14.71 3.56
N GLY A 5 16.00 -14.06 3.20
CA GLY A 5 15.60 -13.79 1.81
C GLY A 5 14.53 -14.75 1.30
N PHE A 6 13.94 -14.39 0.15
CA PHE A 6 12.95 -15.22 -0.54
C PHE A 6 13.01 -15.01 -2.06
N VAL A 7 12.46 -15.98 -2.80
CA VAL A 7 12.25 -15.92 -4.24
C VAL A 7 10.88 -16.49 -4.55
N ILE A 8 10.12 -15.81 -5.41
CA ILE A 8 8.81 -16.22 -5.92
C ILE A 8 9.00 -16.60 -7.39
N VAL A 9 8.73 -17.86 -7.69
CA VAL A 9 8.97 -18.47 -9.01
C VAL A 9 7.62 -18.80 -9.64
N SER A 10 7.47 -18.57 -10.94
CA SER A 10 6.30 -18.99 -11.67
C SER A 10 6.27 -20.51 -11.88
N GLY A 11 5.07 -21.10 -11.84
CA GLY A 11 4.89 -22.53 -12.08
C GLY A 11 4.75 -22.93 -13.56
N ASP A 12 4.96 -22.00 -14.50
CA ASP A 12 4.73 -22.23 -15.93
C ASP A 12 5.72 -21.46 -16.81
N LYS A 13 6.43 -22.16 -17.71
CA LYS A 13 7.49 -21.60 -18.59
C LYS A 13 6.99 -20.56 -19.60
N ARG A 14 5.67 -20.43 -19.76
CA ARG A 14 5.06 -19.38 -20.59
C ARG A 14 4.97 -18.04 -19.88
N SER A 15 5.25 -18.00 -18.57
CA SER A 15 5.31 -16.78 -17.75
C SER A 15 6.78 -16.45 -17.40
N PRO A 16 7.08 -15.22 -16.95
CA PRO A 16 8.41 -14.89 -16.45
C PRO A 16 8.81 -15.83 -15.29
N GLU A 17 10.04 -16.35 -15.30
CA GLU A 17 10.49 -17.35 -14.32
C GLU A 17 10.50 -16.79 -12.89
N ILE A 18 11.14 -15.65 -12.68
CA ILE A 18 11.19 -14.97 -11.38
C ILE A 18 10.15 -13.85 -11.36
N LEU A 19 9.24 -13.90 -10.39
CA LEU A 19 8.14 -12.95 -10.23
C LEU A 19 8.41 -11.94 -9.11
N GLY A 20 9.13 -12.37 -8.07
CA GLY A 20 9.59 -11.47 -7.02
C GLY A 20 10.70 -12.09 -6.20
N TYR A 21 11.47 -11.28 -5.50
CA TYR A 21 12.56 -11.73 -4.64
C TYR A 21 12.93 -10.67 -3.60
N SER A 22 13.61 -11.09 -2.54
CA SER A 22 14.30 -10.21 -1.60
C SER A 22 15.56 -10.89 -1.10
N THR A 23 16.66 -10.14 -0.96
CA THR A 23 17.93 -10.68 -0.46
C THR A 23 17.94 -10.89 1.05
N SER A 24 16.95 -10.35 1.77
CA SER A 24 16.78 -10.45 3.21
C SER A 24 15.30 -10.61 3.59
N GLY A 25 15.01 -10.80 4.88
CA GLY A 25 13.63 -10.97 5.34
C GLY A 25 13.02 -12.31 4.92
N SER A 26 11.70 -12.33 4.79
CA SER A 26 10.91 -13.52 4.44
C SER A 26 9.60 -13.13 3.78
N PHE A 27 9.00 -14.04 3.02
CA PHE A 27 7.69 -13.87 2.42
C PHE A 27 6.61 -14.58 3.24
N ASP A 28 5.54 -13.87 3.56
CA ASP A 28 4.31 -14.41 4.15
C ASP A 28 3.11 -13.52 3.74
N ALA A 29 2.04 -14.16 3.26
CA ALA A 29 0.80 -13.49 2.85
C ALA A 29 -0.36 -13.74 3.84
N ASN A 30 -0.16 -14.59 4.85
CA ASN A 30 -1.23 -14.98 5.77
C ASN A 30 -1.75 -13.78 6.57
N GLY A 31 -3.05 -13.51 6.46
CA GLY A 31 -3.71 -12.37 7.09
C GLY A 31 -3.32 -11.00 6.51
N LYS A 32 -2.62 -10.96 5.37
CA LYS A 32 -2.11 -9.74 4.74
C LYS A 32 -2.74 -9.59 3.36
N GLU A 33 -3.99 -9.16 3.38
CA GLU A 33 -4.88 -9.20 2.21
C GLU A 33 -4.30 -8.51 0.96
N ASN A 34 -3.59 -7.40 1.13
CA ASN A 34 -2.98 -6.71 -0.02
C ASN A 34 -1.87 -7.52 -0.71
N ILE A 35 -1.09 -8.30 0.05
CA ILE A 35 -0.08 -9.21 -0.51
C ILE A 35 -0.80 -10.40 -1.16
N ALA A 36 -1.79 -10.99 -0.48
CA ALA A 36 -2.53 -12.13 -0.99
C ALA A 36 -3.23 -11.80 -2.32
N SER A 37 -3.93 -10.68 -2.40
CA SER A 37 -4.59 -10.22 -3.62
C SER A 37 -3.61 -9.98 -4.78
N PHE A 38 -2.40 -9.46 -4.49
CA PHE A 38 -1.36 -9.30 -5.52
C PHE A 38 -0.82 -10.64 -6.02
N MET A 39 -0.71 -11.64 -5.14
CA MET A 39 -0.33 -13.00 -5.56
C MET A 39 -1.46 -13.69 -6.34
N GLU A 40 -2.72 -13.44 -6.00
CA GLU A 40 -3.87 -13.95 -6.76
C GLU A 40 -3.89 -13.41 -8.19
N SER A 41 -3.58 -12.12 -8.39
CA SER A 41 -3.49 -11.53 -9.73
C SER A 41 -2.37 -12.18 -10.57
N TYR A 42 -1.20 -12.45 -9.98
CA TYR A 42 -0.17 -13.24 -10.64
C TYR A 42 -0.67 -14.62 -11.04
N VAL A 43 -1.38 -15.33 -10.17
CA VAL A 43 -1.92 -16.66 -10.48
C VAL A 43 -2.90 -16.59 -11.65
N GLU A 44 -3.77 -15.58 -11.69
CA GLU A 44 -4.71 -15.37 -12.80
C GLU A 44 -3.98 -15.07 -14.11
N GLN A 45 -3.00 -14.17 -14.10
CA GLN A 45 -2.20 -13.83 -15.28
C GLN A 45 -1.36 -15.01 -15.79
N ILE A 46 -0.79 -15.82 -14.90
CA ILE A 46 -0.09 -17.06 -15.28
C ILE A 46 -1.05 -18.04 -15.95
N LYS A 47 -2.30 -18.16 -15.48
CA LYS A 47 -3.32 -18.98 -16.15
C LYS A 47 -3.67 -18.43 -17.53
N GLU A 48 -3.70 -17.12 -17.71
CA GLU A 48 -3.92 -16.50 -19.03
C GLU A 48 -2.79 -16.83 -20.01
N ASN A 49 -1.54 -16.80 -19.56
CA ASN A 49 -0.39 -17.18 -20.38
C ASN A 49 -0.44 -18.65 -20.84
N LYS A 50 -1.21 -19.52 -20.17
CA LYS A 50 -1.37 -20.93 -20.62
C LYS A 50 -2.11 -21.07 -21.94
N LYS A 51 -2.78 -20.01 -22.40
CA LYS A 51 -3.42 -19.94 -23.72
C LYS A 51 -2.41 -19.75 -24.86
N LEU A 52 -1.13 -19.49 -24.52
CA LEU A 52 -0.05 -19.28 -25.46
C LEU A 52 0.68 -20.58 -25.77
N ASP A 53 1.18 -20.68 -27.00
CA ASP A 53 2.01 -21.79 -27.47
C ASP A 53 3.52 -21.50 -27.37
N THR A 54 3.88 -20.27 -26.98
CA THR A 54 5.27 -19.81 -26.88
C THR A 54 5.72 -19.65 -25.43
N THR A 55 6.96 -20.02 -25.15
CA THR A 55 7.62 -19.76 -23.86
C THR A 55 7.90 -18.28 -23.69
N TYR A 56 8.05 -17.82 -22.44
CA TYR A 56 8.45 -16.45 -22.16
C TYR A 56 9.87 -16.17 -22.71
N ALA A 57 9.96 -15.27 -23.68
CA ALA A 57 11.25 -14.81 -24.22
C ALA A 57 11.68 -13.53 -23.51
N GLY A 58 12.43 -13.64 -22.41
CA GLY A 58 12.96 -12.48 -21.69
C GLY A 58 14.02 -11.76 -22.50
N THR A 59 13.64 -10.79 -23.35
CA THR A 59 14.57 -10.30 -24.39
C THR A 59 14.37 -8.84 -24.85
N ALA A 60 13.67 -7.99 -24.10
CA ALA A 60 13.74 -6.54 -24.37
C ALA A 60 14.97 -5.93 -23.69
N GLU A 61 15.64 -4.98 -24.36
CA GLU A 61 16.62 -4.10 -23.73
C GLU A 61 15.91 -3.33 -22.60
N ILE A 62 16.22 -3.68 -21.35
CA ILE A 62 15.58 -3.08 -20.19
C ILE A 62 16.17 -1.69 -19.95
N LYS A 63 15.34 -0.65 -20.07
CA LYS A 63 15.71 0.75 -19.82
C LYS A 63 15.05 1.25 -18.53
N GLN A 64 15.28 0.55 -17.43
CA GLN A 64 14.78 0.91 -16.10
C GLN A 64 15.94 1.47 -15.24
N PRO A 65 15.78 2.62 -14.56
CA PRO A 65 16.78 3.11 -13.61
C PRO A 65 16.88 2.20 -12.38
N VAL A 66 18.05 2.18 -11.75
CA VAL A 66 18.23 1.54 -10.43
C VAL A 66 17.99 2.57 -9.35
N VAL A 67 16.98 2.34 -8.51
CA VAL A 67 16.65 3.17 -7.35
C VAL A 67 16.57 2.28 -6.12
N LYS A 68 17.44 2.52 -5.12
CA LYS A 68 17.34 1.82 -3.83
C LYS A 68 16.04 2.23 -3.13
N SER A 69 15.50 1.33 -2.31
CA SER A 69 14.30 1.58 -1.49
C SER A 69 14.38 2.93 -0.79
N LEU A 70 13.53 3.87 -1.20
CA LEU A 70 13.49 5.23 -0.70
C LEU A 70 12.99 5.24 0.75
N LEU A 71 12.04 4.37 1.11
CA LEU A 71 11.55 4.24 2.47
C LEU A 71 12.60 3.61 3.39
N ASP A 72 13.27 2.54 2.95
CA ASP A 72 14.33 1.90 3.76
C ASP A 72 15.51 2.84 3.99
N SER A 73 15.83 3.70 3.01
CA SER A 73 16.87 4.74 3.17
C SER A 73 16.59 5.70 4.32
N LYS A 74 15.33 5.82 4.75
CA LYS A 74 14.88 6.59 5.90
C LYS A 74 14.36 5.73 7.06
N GLY A 75 14.51 4.40 6.98
CA GLY A 75 14.06 3.43 7.98
C GLY A 75 12.55 3.42 8.19
N ILE A 76 11.76 3.74 7.15
CA ILE A 76 10.30 3.89 7.25
C ILE A 76 9.63 2.53 7.09
N HIS A 77 9.11 2.01 8.20
CA HIS A 77 8.40 0.72 8.23
C HIS A 77 7.21 0.82 9.18
N TYR A 78 6.03 1.07 8.61
CA TYR A 78 4.78 1.15 9.35
C TYR A 78 3.96 -0.13 9.26
N ASN A 79 2.97 -0.23 10.14
CA ASN A 79 2.05 -1.35 10.23
C ASN A 79 0.62 -0.84 10.48
N GLN A 80 -0.36 -1.75 10.49
CA GLN A 80 -1.78 -1.43 10.65
C GLN A 80 -2.32 -1.64 12.07
N GLY A 81 -1.55 -2.32 12.93
CA GLY A 81 -1.89 -2.60 14.32
C GLY A 81 -1.30 -1.61 15.32
N ASN A 82 -1.08 -2.05 16.55
CA ASN A 82 -0.46 -1.24 17.59
C ASN A 82 1.00 -0.89 17.25
N PRO A 83 1.50 0.34 17.54
CA PRO A 83 0.79 1.49 18.11
C PRO A 83 0.11 2.40 17.07
N TYR A 84 0.18 2.06 15.79
CA TYR A 84 -0.36 2.85 14.68
C TYR A 84 -1.86 3.07 14.78
N ASN A 85 -2.60 2.10 15.34
CA ASN A 85 -4.05 2.16 15.43
C ASN A 85 -4.63 2.67 16.76
N LEU A 86 -3.82 3.23 17.67
CA LEU A 86 -4.29 3.63 19.00
C LEU A 86 -5.41 4.69 19.02
N LEU A 87 -5.67 5.37 17.90
CA LEU A 87 -6.72 6.39 17.77
C LEU A 87 -7.75 6.05 16.68
N THR A 88 -7.74 4.84 16.13
CA THR A 88 -8.84 4.38 15.27
C THR A 88 -10.08 4.08 16.12
N PRO A 89 -11.29 4.02 15.53
CA PRO A 89 -12.50 3.67 16.26
C PRO A 89 -12.37 2.31 16.96
N VAL A 90 -12.84 2.23 18.20
CA VAL A 90 -12.93 0.98 18.96
C VAL A 90 -14.13 0.18 18.47
N ILE A 91 -13.92 -1.06 18.06
CA ILE A 91 -14.96 -1.96 17.55
C ILE A 91 -16.02 -2.20 18.62
N GLU A 92 -17.30 -2.05 18.23
CA GLU A 92 -18.45 -2.04 19.15
C GLU A 92 -19.28 -3.33 19.08
N LYS A 93 -19.26 -4.01 17.94
CA LYS A 93 -20.12 -5.16 17.63
C LYS A 93 -19.35 -6.33 17.05
N VAL A 94 -19.92 -7.51 17.21
CA VAL A 94 -19.44 -8.76 16.61
C VAL A 94 -20.15 -8.97 15.28
N LYS A 95 -19.40 -9.24 14.22
CA LYS A 95 -19.96 -9.70 12.95
C LYS A 95 -20.41 -11.17 13.10
N PRO A 96 -21.65 -11.53 12.73
CA PRO A 96 -22.11 -12.91 12.81
C PRO A 96 -21.19 -13.89 12.07
N GLY A 97 -20.79 -14.97 12.73
CA GLY A 97 -19.89 -15.98 12.17
C GLY A 97 -18.40 -15.70 12.32
N GLU A 98 -18.00 -14.60 12.96
CA GLU A 98 -16.61 -14.27 13.27
C GLU A 98 -16.35 -14.21 14.78
N GLN A 99 -15.08 -14.35 15.17
CA GLN A 99 -14.65 -14.13 16.56
C GLN A 99 -14.84 -12.66 16.96
N SER A 100 -14.97 -12.40 18.27
CA SER A 100 -15.16 -11.04 18.77
C SER A 100 -13.87 -10.23 18.72
N PHE A 101 -13.98 -9.00 18.20
CA PHE A 101 -12.96 -7.95 18.28
C PHE A 101 -13.45 -6.74 19.10
N VAL A 102 -14.57 -6.86 19.81
CA VAL A 102 -15.16 -5.77 20.59
C VAL A 102 -14.17 -5.27 21.65
N GLY A 103 -14.05 -3.95 21.77
CA GLY A 103 -13.09 -3.32 22.67
C GLY A 103 -11.67 -3.18 22.12
N GLN A 104 -11.39 -3.74 20.93
CA GLN A 104 -10.14 -3.50 20.22
C GLN A 104 -10.26 -2.30 19.28
N HIS A 105 -9.17 -1.57 19.11
CA HIS A 105 -9.06 -0.57 18.04
C HIS A 105 -9.10 -1.26 16.67
N ALA A 106 -9.87 -0.69 15.74
CA ALA A 106 -9.87 -1.13 14.35
C ALA A 106 -8.46 -1.04 13.73
N ALA A 107 -8.18 -1.81 12.68
CA ALA A 107 -6.95 -1.63 11.91
C ALA A 107 -6.91 -0.22 11.29
N THR A 108 -5.72 0.36 11.07
CA THR A 108 -5.60 1.64 10.36
C THR A 108 -6.08 1.53 8.90
N GLY A 109 -5.87 0.36 8.27
CA GLY A 109 -6.12 0.12 6.86
C GLY A 109 -4.87 0.31 5.98
N CYS A 110 -4.74 -0.51 4.95
CA CYS A 110 -3.58 -0.51 4.06
C CYS A 110 -3.41 0.83 3.32
N VAL A 111 -4.52 1.43 2.88
CA VAL A 111 -4.54 2.76 2.22
C VAL A 111 -3.96 3.83 3.13
N ALA A 112 -4.37 3.85 4.40
CA ALA A 112 -3.86 4.82 5.37
C ALA A 112 -2.37 4.59 5.67
N THR A 113 -1.97 3.33 5.82
CA THR A 113 -0.57 2.98 6.11
C THR A 113 0.37 3.32 4.96
N ALA A 114 0.01 2.97 3.72
CA ALA A 114 0.77 3.33 2.53
C ALA A 114 0.90 4.86 2.41
N THR A 115 -0.20 5.59 2.57
CA THR A 115 -0.21 7.06 2.51
C THR A 115 0.66 7.67 3.62
N ALA A 116 0.54 7.20 4.86
CA ALA A 116 1.31 7.73 5.99
C ALA A 116 2.82 7.47 5.85
N GLN A 117 3.25 6.36 5.26
CA GLN A 117 4.67 6.10 4.97
C GLN A 117 5.22 7.11 3.96
N ILE A 118 4.48 7.41 2.89
CA ILE A 118 4.85 8.44 1.91
C ILE A 118 4.88 9.81 2.59
N MET A 119 3.90 10.13 3.43
CA MET A 119 3.89 11.40 4.16
C MET A 119 5.09 11.55 5.10
N LYS A 120 5.46 10.47 5.80
CA LYS A 120 6.66 10.43 6.65
C LYS A 120 7.93 10.60 5.83
N TYR A 121 7.99 10.02 4.64
CA TYR A 121 9.14 10.17 3.75
C TYR A 121 9.40 11.65 3.41
N HIS A 122 8.34 12.44 3.21
CA HIS A 122 8.44 13.88 2.98
C HIS A 122 8.48 14.72 4.27
N ASN A 123 8.12 14.15 5.42
CA ASN A 123 7.87 14.87 6.68
C ASN A 123 6.99 16.12 6.46
N TYR A 124 5.88 15.92 5.75
CA TYR A 124 4.97 17.00 5.35
C TYR A 124 3.50 16.57 5.48
N PRO A 125 2.57 17.47 5.90
CA PRO A 125 2.77 18.88 6.25
C PRO A 125 3.13 19.10 7.71
N ASN A 126 3.67 20.27 8.07
CA ASN A 126 3.75 20.66 9.48
C ASN A 126 2.37 21.05 10.05
N LYS A 127 1.53 21.71 9.25
CA LYS A 127 0.17 22.11 9.63
C LYS A 127 -0.83 21.51 8.66
N GLY A 128 -1.85 20.82 9.17
CA GLY A 128 -2.94 20.34 8.33
C GLY A 128 -3.77 21.50 7.76
N VAL A 129 -4.48 21.25 6.66
CA VAL A 129 -5.13 22.31 5.87
C VAL A 129 -6.63 22.37 6.13
N LYS A 130 -7.33 21.24 6.01
CA LYS A 130 -8.79 21.21 6.01
C LYS A 130 -9.31 20.00 6.76
N ASP A 131 -10.27 20.24 7.65
CA ASP A 131 -10.98 19.20 8.38
C ASP A 131 -11.73 18.25 7.43
N TYR A 132 -12.04 17.05 7.92
CA TYR A 132 -12.84 16.09 7.18
C TYR A 132 -13.82 15.36 8.08
N THR A 133 -14.99 15.05 7.53
CA THR A 133 -16.02 14.24 8.18
C THR A 133 -16.66 13.32 7.16
N TYR A 134 -17.06 12.14 7.60
CA TYR A 134 -17.89 11.21 6.82
C TYR A 134 -18.71 10.34 7.76
N THR A 135 -19.68 9.63 7.19
CA THR A 135 -20.50 8.65 7.89
C THR A 135 -20.06 7.26 7.46
N LEU A 136 -19.80 6.35 8.41
CA LEU A 136 -19.52 4.95 8.10
C LEU A 136 -20.69 4.33 7.32
N SER A 137 -20.36 3.38 6.44
CA SER A 137 -21.35 2.60 5.69
C SER A 137 -22.34 1.94 6.65
N SER A 138 -23.65 2.10 6.40
CA SER A 138 -24.71 1.50 7.24
C SER A 138 -24.68 -0.04 7.23
N ASN A 139 -23.97 -0.64 6.26
CA ASN A 139 -23.77 -2.08 6.17
C ASN A 139 -22.58 -2.58 7.00
N ASN A 140 -21.81 -1.68 7.62
CA ASN A 140 -20.69 -2.07 8.47
C ASN A 140 -21.20 -2.82 9.71
N PRO A 141 -20.79 -4.08 9.94
CA PRO A 141 -21.32 -4.90 11.02
C PRO A 141 -20.69 -4.61 12.39
N TYR A 142 -19.57 -3.87 12.44
CA TYR A 142 -18.73 -3.67 13.62
C TYR A 142 -19.11 -2.45 14.47
N PHE A 143 -19.94 -1.54 13.93
CA PHE A 143 -20.34 -0.30 14.60
C PHE A 143 -21.86 -0.14 14.66
N ASN A 144 -22.34 0.59 15.68
CA ASN A 144 -23.72 1.04 15.74
C ASN A 144 -23.93 2.21 14.77
N HIS A 145 -25.11 2.30 14.15
CA HIS A 145 -25.40 3.28 13.11
C HIS A 145 -26.50 4.27 13.53
N PRO A 146 -26.44 5.53 13.07
CA PRO A 146 -25.39 6.12 12.24
C PRO A 146 -24.09 6.38 13.03
N LYS A 147 -22.94 6.26 12.38
CA LYS A 147 -21.62 6.57 12.96
C LYS A 147 -20.89 7.61 12.11
N ASN A 148 -20.76 8.82 12.65
CA ASN A 148 -20.00 9.88 12.02
C ASN A 148 -18.59 9.92 12.62
N LEU A 149 -17.58 10.07 11.76
CA LEU A 149 -16.19 10.23 12.17
C LEU A 149 -15.66 11.56 11.64
N PHE A 150 -14.91 12.26 12.47
CA PHE A 150 -14.41 13.61 12.21
C PHE A 150 -12.94 13.73 12.58
N ALA A 151 -12.16 14.34 11.71
CA ALA A 151 -10.77 14.69 11.94
C ALA A 151 -10.59 16.21 11.79
N ALA A 152 -10.17 16.86 12.89
CA ALA A 152 -9.88 18.30 12.96
C ALA A 152 -8.51 18.64 12.34
N ILE A 153 -8.26 18.15 11.12
CA ILE A 153 -6.96 18.23 10.42
C ILE A 153 -6.46 19.67 10.31
N SER A 154 -7.33 20.67 10.10
CA SER A 154 -6.95 22.09 9.97
C SER A 154 -6.30 22.68 11.23
N THR A 155 -6.48 22.00 12.38
CA THR A 155 -5.91 22.40 13.69
C THR A 155 -4.60 21.69 14.01
N ARG A 156 -4.21 20.67 13.22
CA ARG A 156 -3.05 19.82 13.50
C ARG A 156 -1.73 20.55 13.33
N GLN A 157 -0.79 20.21 14.20
CA GLN A 157 0.63 20.55 14.11
C GLN A 157 1.42 19.23 14.16
N TYR A 158 1.64 18.61 13.01
CA TYR A 158 2.33 17.33 12.94
C TYR A 158 3.82 17.53 13.26
N ASN A 159 4.20 17.09 14.45
CA ASN A 159 5.59 17.07 14.87
C ASN A 159 6.28 15.82 14.32
N TRP A 160 6.89 15.95 13.15
CA TRP A 160 7.58 14.86 12.46
C TRP A 160 8.79 14.28 13.21
N ASN A 161 9.28 14.94 14.27
CA ASN A 161 10.28 14.36 15.16
C ASN A 161 9.65 13.33 16.13
N ASN A 162 8.38 13.49 16.47
CA ASN A 162 7.63 12.54 17.30
C ASN A 162 6.96 11.44 16.47
N ILE A 163 6.66 11.72 15.20
CA ILE A 163 6.25 10.72 14.22
C ILE A 163 7.51 10.00 13.72
N LEU A 164 7.95 8.97 14.42
CA LEU A 164 9.16 8.21 14.11
C LEU A 164 9.00 7.43 12.80
N PRO A 165 10.09 7.09 12.10
CA PRO A 165 9.99 6.30 10.86
C PRO A 165 9.57 4.84 11.11
N THR A 166 9.72 4.31 12.32
CA THR A 166 9.19 3.00 12.71
C THR A 166 8.99 2.90 14.22
N TYR A 167 8.25 1.90 14.67
CA TYR A 167 7.87 1.69 16.07
C TYR A 167 8.05 0.23 16.48
N SER A 168 8.74 0.02 17.60
CA SER A 168 8.98 -1.27 18.26
C SER A 168 7.99 -1.58 19.38
N GLY A 169 7.18 -0.60 19.78
CA GLY A 169 6.26 -0.66 20.92
C GLY A 169 6.86 -0.12 22.23
N ARG A 170 8.14 0.22 22.26
CA ARG A 170 8.84 0.78 23.46
C ARG A 170 8.86 2.31 23.49
N GLU A 171 8.31 2.95 22.47
CA GLU A 171 8.30 4.39 22.33
C GLU A 171 7.42 5.04 23.42
N SER A 172 7.71 6.30 23.71
CA SER A 172 6.93 7.11 24.65
C SER A 172 5.49 7.29 24.18
N ASN A 173 4.60 7.63 25.12
CA ASN A 173 3.21 7.97 24.77
C ASN A 173 3.14 9.12 23.75
N VAL A 174 4.03 10.11 23.83
CA VAL A 174 4.09 11.23 22.88
C VAL A 174 4.34 10.74 21.46
N GLN A 175 5.30 9.84 21.28
CA GLN A 175 5.65 9.30 19.95
C GLN A 175 4.55 8.38 19.42
N LYS A 176 3.97 7.53 20.27
CA LYS A 176 2.87 6.63 19.90
C LYS A 176 1.61 7.41 19.51
N MET A 177 1.25 8.41 20.29
CA MET A 177 0.11 9.28 19.99
C MET A 177 0.31 10.03 18.67
N ALA A 178 1.53 10.53 18.41
CA ALA A 178 1.83 11.25 17.17
C ALA A 178 1.60 10.41 15.91
N ILE A 179 2.05 9.15 15.87
CA ILE A 179 1.79 8.28 14.71
C ILE A 179 0.33 7.85 14.64
N SER A 180 -0.30 7.55 15.79
CA SER A 180 -1.71 7.14 15.78
C SER A 180 -2.65 8.27 15.36
N GLU A 181 -2.30 9.52 15.66
CA GLU A 181 -3.05 10.70 15.23
C GLU A 181 -2.94 10.89 13.72
N LEU A 182 -1.72 10.81 13.17
CA LEU A 182 -1.50 10.82 11.72
C LEU A 182 -2.32 9.71 11.03
N MET A 183 -2.26 8.47 11.54
CA MET A 183 -2.97 7.33 10.96
C MET A 183 -4.49 7.49 11.02
N ALA A 184 -5.03 7.99 12.13
CA ALA A 184 -6.46 8.23 12.28
C ALA A 184 -6.95 9.35 11.34
N ASP A 185 -6.21 10.45 11.25
CA ASP A 185 -6.53 11.57 10.36
C ASP A 185 -6.51 11.13 8.89
N VAL A 186 -5.46 10.39 8.47
CA VAL A 186 -5.37 9.85 7.11
C VAL A 186 -6.53 8.90 6.84
N GLY A 187 -6.81 7.94 7.74
CA GLY A 187 -7.92 7.01 7.57
C GLY A 187 -9.27 7.71 7.43
N ILE A 188 -9.56 8.72 8.27
CA ILE A 188 -10.79 9.50 8.16
C ILE A 188 -10.84 10.28 6.84
N SER A 189 -9.72 10.89 6.42
CA SER A 189 -9.66 11.65 5.17
C SER A 189 -9.95 10.82 3.92
N VAL A 190 -9.88 9.48 4.02
CA VAL A 190 -10.14 8.56 2.91
C VAL A 190 -11.39 7.70 3.09
N ASP A 191 -12.31 8.12 3.97
CA ASP A 191 -13.60 7.46 4.19
C ASP A 191 -13.43 5.97 4.59
N MET A 192 -12.50 5.67 5.49
CA MET A 192 -12.14 4.29 5.87
C MET A 192 -13.35 3.51 6.42
N ASP A 193 -13.65 2.34 5.87
CA ASP A 193 -14.61 1.40 6.45
C ASP A 193 -13.88 0.57 7.52
N TYR A 194 -13.90 1.07 8.76
CA TYR A 194 -13.13 0.50 9.86
C TYR A 194 -13.66 -0.88 10.31
N GLY A 195 -12.75 -1.74 10.76
CA GLY A 195 -13.06 -3.06 11.34
C GLY A 195 -11.80 -3.79 11.81
N PRO A 196 -11.88 -5.11 12.06
CA PRO A 196 -10.69 -5.95 12.30
C PRO A 196 -9.68 -5.85 11.16
N SER A 197 -10.17 -5.69 9.94
CA SER A 197 -9.48 -5.10 8.79
C SER A 197 -10.26 -3.86 8.33
N SER A 198 -9.58 -2.91 7.69
CA SER A 198 -10.17 -1.63 7.30
C SER A 198 -9.90 -1.32 5.84
N GLY A 199 -10.96 -0.98 5.10
CA GLY A 199 -10.94 -0.77 3.65
C GLY A 199 -11.26 0.68 3.24
N SER A 200 -10.77 1.12 2.09
CA SER A 200 -11.12 2.41 1.49
C SER A 200 -11.15 2.27 -0.04
N ALA A 201 -11.81 3.21 -0.72
CA ALA A 201 -11.75 3.31 -2.18
C ALA A 201 -10.32 3.59 -2.70
N GLY A 202 -9.42 4.10 -1.83
CA GLY A 202 -8.00 4.18 -2.14
C GLY A 202 -7.65 5.36 -3.04
N SER A 203 -7.07 5.13 -4.22
CA SER A 203 -6.40 6.14 -5.08
C SER A 203 -7.17 7.46 -5.21
N SER A 204 -8.46 7.40 -5.50
CA SER A 204 -9.30 8.59 -5.71
C SER A 204 -9.47 9.41 -4.42
N ARG A 205 -9.57 8.73 -3.28
CA ARG A 205 -9.63 9.37 -1.96
C ARG A 205 -8.27 9.94 -1.56
N VAL A 206 -7.20 9.16 -1.77
CA VAL A 206 -5.82 9.52 -1.40
C VAL A 206 -5.36 10.77 -2.13
N GLN A 207 -5.53 10.82 -3.46
CA GLN A 207 -5.09 12.00 -4.24
C GLN A 207 -5.83 13.27 -3.80
N ARG A 208 -7.11 13.16 -3.43
CA ARG A 208 -7.93 14.28 -2.97
C ARG A 208 -7.48 14.71 -1.58
N ALA A 209 -7.35 13.77 -0.65
CA ALA A 209 -6.95 14.02 0.72
C ALA A 209 -5.57 14.68 0.82
N LEU A 210 -4.58 14.15 0.09
CA LEU A 210 -3.23 14.72 0.06
C LEU A 210 -3.26 16.20 -0.34
N LYS A 211 -4.02 16.57 -1.37
CA LYS A 211 -4.12 17.98 -1.83
C LYS A 211 -4.96 18.85 -0.90
N GLU A 212 -6.18 18.43 -0.61
CA GLU A 212 -7.17 19.28 0.06
C GLU A 212 -7.01 19.33 1.58
N ASN A 213 -6.69 18.20 2.19
CA ASN A 213 -6.63 18.04 3.65
C ASN A 213 -5.20 18.24 4.17
N PHE A 214 -4.19 17.79 3.42
CA PHE A 214 -2.80 17.80 3.83
C PHE A 214 -1.89 18.76 3.04
N GLY A 215 -2.44 19.51 2.07
CA GLY A 215 -1.72 20.61 1.40
C GLY A 215 -0.60 20.19 0.45
N TYR A 216 -0.57 18.93 0.00
CA TYR A 216 0.42 18.48 -0.98
C TYR A 216 0.28 19.22 -2.32
N ASN A 217 1.34 19.15 -3.12
CA ASN A 217 1.42 19.81 -4.42
C ASN A 217 0.25 19.40 -5.34
N GLN A 218 -0.17 20.33 -6.21
CA GLN A 218 -1.21 20.08 -7.22
C GLN A 218 -0.82 19.00 -8.24
N SER A 219 0.48 18.68 -8.36
CA SER A 219 0.97 17.53 -9.13
C SER A 219 0.45 16.19 -8.63
N VAL A 220 -0.06 16.08 -7.40
CA VAL A 220 -0.68 14.83 -6.92
C VAL A 220 -1.95 14.54 -7.74
N HIS A 221 -1.94 13.43 -8.48
CA HIS A 221 -3.07 12.97 -9.27
C HIS A 221 -3.09 11.43 -9.32
N GLN A 222 -4.27 10.89 -9.65
CA GLN A 222 -4.45 9.47 -9.92
C GLN A 222 -4.21 9.20 -11.41
N ILE A 223 -3.55 8.09 -11.70
CA ILE A 223 -3.44 7.47 -13.01
C ILE A 223 -3.92 6.02 -12.90
N ASN A 224 -4.58 5.48 -13.93
CA ASN A 224 -5.05 4.09 -13.92
C ASN A 224 -4.22 3.25 -14.88
N ARG A 225 -3.91 2.02 -14.48
CA ARG A 225 -3.13 1.07 -15.29
C ARG A 225 -3.74 0.85 -16.69
N SER A 226 -5.08 0.84 -16.78
CA SER A 226 -5.84 0.65 -18.03
C SER A 226 -5.61 1.73 -19.08
N ASP A 227 -5.15 2.92 -18.68
CA ASP A 227 -5.04 4.08 -19.57
C ASP A 227 -3.69 4.12 -20.30
N PHE A 228 -2.80 3.16 -20.04
CA PHE A 228 -1.42 3.15 -20.52
C PHE A 228 -1.01 1.81 -21.11
N SER A 229 -0.06 1.87 -22.05
CA SER A 229 0.74 0.69 -22.40
C SER A 229 1.56 0.25 -21.19
N LYS A 230 2.04 -1.00 -21.18
CA LYS A 230 2.93 -1.49 -20.09
C LYS A 230 4.17 -0.60 -19.95
N GLN A 231 4.78 -0.22 -21.08
CA GLN A 231 5.97 0.61 -21.10
C GLN A 231 5.70 2.02 -20.58
N ASP A 232 4.59 2.66 -20.99
CA ASP A 232 4.24 4.01 -20.53
C ASP A 232 3.82 4.01 -19.05
N TRP A 233 3.23 2.91 -18.57
CA TRP A 233 2.92 2.74 -17.16
C TRP A 233 4.19 2.64 -16.31
N GLU A 234 5.11 1.76 -16.69
CA GLU A 234 6.40 1.60 -16.03
C GLU A 234 7.24 2.89 -16.09
N ALA A 235 7.24 3.59 -17.22
CA ALA A 235 7.93 4.87 -17.39
C ALA A 235 7.41 5.98 -16.47
N GLN A 236 6.11 5.98 -16.14
CA GLN A 236 5.55 6.92 -15.16
C GLN A 236 6.11 6.64 -13.76
N ILE A 237 6.15 5.37 -13.34
CA ILE A 237 6.67 4.97 -12.02
C ILE A 237 8.17 5.29 -11.94
N ASP A 238 8.94 4.90 -12.96
CA ASP A 238 10.38 5.17 -13.04
C ASP A 238 10.69 6.67 -12.94
N LYS A 239 9.87 7.51 -13.59
CA LYS A 239 9.99 8.97 -13.53
C LYS A 239 9.79 9.50 -12.11
N GLU A 240 8.82 8.99 -11.37
CA GLU A 240 8.60 9.39 -9.97
C GLU A 240 9.74 8.93 -9.06
N LEU A 241 10.21 7.69 -9.21
CA LEU A 241 11.33 7.16 -8.45
C LEU A 241 12.63 7.93 -8.73
N SER A 242 12.87 8.34 -9.98
CA SER A 242 14.04 9.16 -10.36
C SER A 242 14.06 10.54 -9.67
N GLN A 243 12.90 11.03 -9.23
CA GLN A 243 12.74 12.28 -8.49
C GLN A 243 12.74 12.06 -6.97
N ASN A 244 13.06 10.84 -6.51
CA ASN A 244 12.97 10.43 -5.11
C ASN A 244 11.56 10.59 -4.54
N GLN A 245 10.51 10.29 -5.33
CA GLN A 245 9.10 10.37 -4.93
C GLN A 245 8.52 8.94 -4.85
N PRO A 246 8.30 8.38 -3.65
CA PRO A 246 7.61 7.10 -3.51
C PRO A 246 6.19 7.17 -4.08
N VAL A 247 5.78 6.10 -4.76
CA VAL A 247 4.50 6.03 -5.47
C VAL A 247 3.50 5.25 -4.63
N TYR A 248 2.38 5.89 -4.30
CA TYR A 248 1.19 5.17 -3.81
C TYR A 248 0.68 4.26 -4.93
N TYR A 249 0.45 3.00 -4.61
CA TYR A 249 -0.04 2.02 -5.57
C TYR A 249 -1.14 1.17 -4.95
N GLN A 250 -2.09 0.71 -5.77
CA GLN A 250 -3.07 -0.28 -5.33
C GLN A 250 -3.49 -1.23 -6.46
N GLY A 251 -3.85 -2.45 -6.09
CA GLY A 251 -4.74 -3.30 -6.88
C GLY A 251 -6.19 -3.12 -6.42
N VAL A 252 -7.17 -3.36 -7.29
CA VAL A 252 -8.59 -3.37 -6.92
C VAL A 252 -9.12 -4.80 -6.96
N GLY A 253 -9.51 -5.32 -5.81
CA GLY A 253 -10.13 -6.64 -5.65
C GLY A 253 -11.63 -6.57 -5.36
N LYS A 254 -12.26 -7.72 -5.12
CA LYS A 254 -13.71 -7.82 -4.84
C LYS A 254 -14.15 -7.12 -3.53
N VAL A 255 -13.23 -6.90 -2.59
CA VAL A 255 -13.50 -6.35 -1.25
C VAL A 255 -12.86 -4.98 -0.99
N GLY A 256 -12.41 -4.30 -2.04
CA GLY A 256 -11.82 -2.95 -1.95
C GLY A 256 -10.43 -2.82 -2.57
N GLY A 257 -9.78 -1.68 -2.34
CA GLY A 257 -8.41 -1.42 -2.79
C GLY A 257 -7.37 -2.05 -1.86
N HIS A 258 -6.38 -2.71 -2.44
CA HIS A 258 -5.21 -3.29 -1.77
C HIS A 258 -4.00 -2.41 -2.03
N ALA A 259 -3.70 -1.52 -1.10
CA ALA A 259 -2.67 -0.50 -1.28
C ALA A 259 -1.32 -0.88 -0.69
N PHE A 260 -0.27 -0.35 -1.29
CA PHE A 260 1.14 -0.48 -0.90
C PHE A 260 1.94 0.69 -1.49
N VAL A 261 3.25 0.74 -1.21
CA VAL A 261 4.15 1.78 -1.75
C VAL A 261 5.17 1.14 -2.67
N ILE A 262 5.31 1.69 -3.88
CA ILE A 262 6.46 1.42 -4.74
C ILE A 262 7.49 2.52 -4.49
N ASP A 263 8.69 2.13 -4.10
CA ASP A 263 9.71 3.09 -3.65
C ASP A 263 11.13 2.73 -4.09
N GLY A 264 11.28 1.84 -5.06
CA GLY A 264 12.57 1.49 -5.63
C GLY A 264 12.43 0.65 -6.89
N ALA A 265 13.55 0.46 -7.59
CA ALA A 265 13.64 -0.34 -8.80
C ALA A 265 15.03 -0.97 -8.91
N ASP A 266 15.11 -2.21 -9.40
CA ASP A 266 16.39 -2.94 -9.49
C ASP A 266 17.08 -2.81 -10.85
N GLY A 267 16.48 -2.08 -11.79
CA GLY A 267 16.96 -1.91 -13.16
C GLY A 267 16.73 -3.12 -14.07
N ARG A 268 15.99 -4.14 -13.61
CA ARG A 268 15.72 -5.40 -14.31
C ARG A 268 14.23 -5.71 -14.41
N ASN A 269 13.40 -4.67 -14.42
CA ASN A 269 11.93 -4.68 -14.42
C ASN A 269 11.30 -5.23 -13.13
N PHE A 270 11.99 -5.06 -12.00
CA PHE A 270 11.38 -5.25 -10.69
C PHE A 270 11.33 -3.93 -9.93
N TYR A 271 10.25 -3.76 -9.19
CA TYR A 271 10.00 -2.62 -8.34
C TYR A 271 10.05 -3.06 -6.88
N HIS A 272 10.72 -2.26 -6.04
CA HIS A 272 10.67 -2.46 -4.60
C HIS A 272 9.28 -2.09 -4.07
N VAL A 273 8.69 -2.97 -3.28
CA VAL A 273 7.38 -2.79 -2.68
C VAL A 273 7.50 -2.86 -1.16
N ASN A 274 6.98 -1.83 -0.50
CA ASN A 274 6.67 -1.84 0.92
C ASN A 274 5.17 -2.07 1.12
N TRP A 275 4.81 -3.18 1.76
CA TRP A 275 3.41 -3.62 1.90
C TRP A 275 2.66 -3.00 3.07
N GLY A 276 3.34 -2.22 3.92
CA GLY A 276 2.74 -1.65 5.14
C GLY A 276 2.50 -2.70 6.24
N TRP A 277 3.35 -3.72 6.31
CA TRP A 277 3.31 -4.78 7.33
C TRP A 277 4.59 -4.86 8.16
N GLY A 278 5.26 -3.72 8.36
CA GLY A 278 6.46 -3.62 9.18
C GLY A 278 7.67 -4.37 8.60
N GLY A 279 7.77 -4.53 7.27
CA GLY A 279 8.89 -5.17 6.58
C GLY A 279 8.65 -6.61 6.13
N VAL A 280 7.59 -7.27 6.59
CA VAL A 280 7.28 -8.64 6.14
C VAL A 280 6.87 -8.63 4.67
N SER A 281 7.50 -9.49 3.87
CA SER A 281 7.34 -9.62 2.42
C SER A 281 7.81 -8.44 1.58
N ASP A 282 8.41 -7.41 2.19
CA ASP A 282 9.00 -6.30 1.43
C ASP A 282 10.15 -6.81 0.54
N GLY A 283 10.22 -6.30 -0.68
CA GLY A 283 11.14 -6.82 -1.68
C GLY A 283 10.84 -6.34 -3.09
N PHE A 284 11.50 -6.95 -4.07
CA PHE A 284 11.39 -6.61 -5.47
C PHE A 284 10.37 -7.51 -6.18
N PHE A 285 9.39 -6.92 -6.85
CA PHE A 285 8.30 -7.61 -7.55
C PHE A 285 8.14 -7.07 -8.97
N ARG A 286 7.72 -7.92 -9.91
CA ARG A 286 7.21 -7.43 -11.20
C ARG A 286 5.85 -6.77 -11.02
N LEU A 287 5.45 -5.84 -11.87
CA LEU A 287 4.07 -5.31 -11.79
C LEU A 287 3.02 -6.29 -12.35
N ASP A 288 3.45 -7.24 -13.19
CA ASP A 288 2.63 -8.29 -13.76
C ASP A 288 3.44 -9.59 -13.97
N ALA A 289 2.72 -10.70 -14.16
CA ALA A 289 3.24 -12.00 -14.54
C ALA A 289 2.85 -12.37 -15.99
N LEU A 290 2.42 -11.40 -16.80
CA LEU A 290 1.94 -11.61 -18.17
C LEU A 290 3.07 -11.87 -19.17
N ASN A 291 2.74 -12.56 -20.26
CA ASN A 291 3.60 -12.73 -21.42
C ASN A 291 3.18 -11.78 -22.55
N PRO A 292 3.81 -10.59 -22.66
CA PRO A 292 3.37 -9.55 -23.57
C PRO A 292 3.64 -9.86 -25.05
N SER A 293 4.55 -10.79 -25.38
CA SER A 293 4.91 -11.07 -26.78
C SER A 293 3.82 -11.75 -27.60
N ALA A 294 2.74 -12.24 -26.95
CA ALA A 294 1.67 -12.96 -27.63
C ALA A 294 0.25 -12.47 -27.28
N LEU A 295 0.07 -11.67 -26.22
CA LEU A 295 -1.25 -11.17 -25.79
C LEU A 295 -1.58 -9.75 -26.31
N GLY A 296 -0.65 -9.10 -27.01
CA GLY A 296 -0.80 -7.70 -27.42
C GLY A 296 -0.66 -6.73 -26.23
N THR A 297 -0.20 -5.52 -26.52
CA THR A 297 0.02 -4.48 -25.51
C THR A 297 -1.31 -4.08 -24.86
N GLY A 298 -1.57 -4.51 -23.62
CA GLY A 298 -2.71 -4.01 -22.84
C GLY A 298 -3.45 -5.00 -21.93
N GLY A 299 -3.09 -6.28 -21.92
CA GLY A 299 -3.85 -7.28 -21.16
C GLY A 299 -3.42 -7.47 -19.71
N GLY A 300 -3.44 -6.45 -18.84
CA GLY A 300 -3.11 -6.62 -17.42
C GLY A 300 -3.64 -5.52 -16.51
N ALA A 301 -4.40 -5.93 -15.48
CA ALA A 301 -5.19 -5.14 -14.53
C ALA A 301 -4.38 -4.13 -13.69
#